data_AF-A0A8J6EN63-F1
#
_entry.id   AF-A0A8J6EN63-F1
#
_cell.length_a   1.000
_cell.length_b   1.000
_cell.length_c   1.000
_cell.angle_alpha   90.00
_cell.angle_beta   90.00
_cell.angle_gamma   90.00
#
_symmetry.space_group_name_H-M   'P 1'
#
loop_
_entity.id
_entity.type
_entity.pdbx_description
1 polymer ?
#
loop_
_entity_poly.entity_id
_entity_poly.type
_entity_poly.pdbx_seq_one_letter_code
_entity_poly.pdbx_strand_id
1 'polypeptide(L)'
;AEKASVTHFLDFLFLISLAMIWAICPMDSLAIVGQWVQSRLREFLFERPYSRNLEAEADKVGLELAAKACVDVRASAIFWKQMELVDDLTGQACIPEWISTHPSHGNRAEHLDRLIPKAIKLRESCNCPELPCVDPRLVFEMSMKDLLQNHRDAENKVTTGAVNPLQVDDRVAITTAAGGD
;
A
#
# COMPACT_ATOMS: atom_id res chain seq x y z
N ALA A 1 -3.84 -24.11 -5.67
CA ALA A 1 -3.32 -25.49 -5.83
C ALA A 1 -2.10 -25.54 -6.74
N GLU A 2 -2.18 -24.98 -7.96
CA GLU A 2 -1.09 -25.02 -8.95
C GLU A 2 0.24 -24.43 -8.45
N LYS A 3 0.21 -23.27 -7.79
CA LYS A 3 1.45 -22.59 -7.32
C LYS A 3 2.14 -23.27 -6.14
N ALA A 4 1.38 -23.91 -5.25
CA ALA A 4 1.95 -24.73 -4.17
C ALA A 4 2.69 -25.94 -4.77
N SER A 5 2.14 -26.56 -5.83
CA SER A 5 2.80 -27.64 -6.55
C SER A 5 4.10 -27.18 -7.23
N VAL A 6 4.14 -25.96 -7.78
CA VAL A 6 5.35 -25.41 -8.41
C VAL A 6 6.46 -25.16 -7.39
N THR A 7 6.14 -24.61 -6.22
CA THR A 7 7.13 -24.41 -5.15
C THR A 7 7.71 -25.74 -4.68
N HIS A 8 6.87 -26.73 -4.42
CA HIS A 8 7.33 -28.06 -4.02
C HIS A 8 8.16 -28.75 -5.12
N PHE A 9 7.76 -28.60 -6.39
CA PHE A 9 8.51 -29.14 -7.52
C PHE A 9 9.92 -28.51 -7.65
N LEU A 10 10.02 -27.19 -7.50
CA LEU A 10 11.30 -26.49 -7.48
C LEU A 10 12.15 -26.93 -6.29
N ASP A 11 11.56 -27.12 -5.12
CA ASP A 11 12.27 -27.61 -3.94
C ASP A 11 12.86 -29.01 -4.16
N PHE A 12 12.12 -29.92 -4.81
CA PHE A 12 12.65 -31.22 -5.20
C PHE A 12 13.81 -31.09 -6.20
N LEU A 13 13.71 -30.22 -7.20
CA LEU A 13 14.78 -29.99 -8.17
C LEU A 13 16.06 -29.46 -7.50
N PHE A 14 15.91 -28.54 -6.54
CA PHE A 14 17.01 -28.00 -5.75
C PHE A 14 17.62 -29.04 -4.81
N LEU A 15 16.80 -29.88 -4.16
CA LEU A 15 17.28 -30.97 -3.31
C LEU A 15 18.10 -31.99 -4.09
N ILE A 16 17.64 -32.37 -5.30
CA ILE A 16 18.34 -33.30 -6.19
C ILE A 16 19.69 -32.71 -6.62
N SER A 17 19.72 -31.44 -7.01
CA SER A 17 20.98 -30.77 -7.39
C SER A 17 21.94 -30.59 -6.21
N LEU A 18 21.45 -30.28 -5.01
CA LEU A 18 22.28 -30.22 -3.80
C LEU A 18 22.88 -31.59 -3.42
N ALA A 19 22.10 -32.66 -3.54
CA ALA A 19 22.57 -34.02 -3.27
C ALA A 19 23.69 -34.44 -4.23
N MET A 20 23.59 -34.04 -5.51
CA MET A 20 24.65 -34.27 -6.50
C MET A 20 25.93 -33.47 -6.20
N ILE A 21 25.80 -32.23 -5.71
CA ILE A 21 26.96 -31.40 -5.34
C ILE A 21 27.65 -31.93 -4.08
N TRP A 22 26.87 -32.34 -3.07
CA TRP A 22 27.39 -32.94 -1.84
C TRP A 22 28.13 -34.26 -2.10
N ALA A 23 27.68 -35.05 -3.09
CA ALA A 23 28.35 -36.27 -3.52
C ALA A 23 29.74 -36.04 -4.15
N ILE A 24 30.03 -34.83 -4.64
CA ILE A 24 31.32 -34.47 -5.28
C ILE A 24 32.25 -33.76 -4.28
N CYS A 25 31.72 -32.93 -3.39
CA CYS A 25 32.48 -32.21 -2.36
C CYS A 25 31.75 -32.25 -1.00
N PRO A 26 32.18 -33.10 -0.04
CA PRO A 26 31.54 -33.24 1.25
C PRO A 26 32.03 -32.15 2.22
N MET A 27 31.67 -30.89 1.95
CA MET A 27 31.91 -29.78 2.88
C MET A 27 30.58 -29.30 3.43
N ASP A 28 30.31 -29.62 4.70
CA ASP A 28 29.03 -29.32 5.36
C ASP A 28 28.76 -27.81 5.49
N SER A 29 29.81 -26.98 5.40
CA SER A 29 29.69 -25.51 5.40
C SER A 29 29.01 -24.95 4.15
N LEU A 30 29.15 -25.60 2.99
CA LEU A 30 28.49 -25.19 1.75
C LEU A 30 26.99 -25.49 1.77
N ALA A 31 26.58 -26.56 2.45
CA ALA A 31 25.16 -26.90 2.59
C ALA A 31 24.41 -25.82 3.40
N ILE A 32 25.01 -25.32 4.48
CA ILE A 32 24.39 -24.27 5.30
C ILE A 32 24.24 -22.96 4.52
N VAL A 33 25.30 -22.53 3.82
CA VAL A 33 25.25 -21.31 3.00
C VAL A 33 24.29 -21.49 1.81
N GLY A 34 24.30 -22.66 1.17
CA GLY A 34 23.38 -23.01 0.08
C GLY A 34 21.91 -22.95 0.52
N GLN A 35 21.57 -23.56 1.65
CA GLN A 35 20.22 -23.50 2.22
C GLN A 35 19.82 -22.05 2.58
N TRP A 36 20.75 -21.27 3.15
CA TRP A 36 20.50 -19.85 3.45
C TRP A 36 20.22 -19.04 2.18
N VAL A 37 21.08 -19.14 1.15
CA VAL A 37 20.89 -18.44 -0.14
C VAL A 37 19.59 -18.89 -0.80
N GLN A 38 19.33 -20.20 -0.83
CA GLN A 38 18.11 -20.76 -1.43
C GLN A 38 16.84 -20.26 -0.73
N SER A 39 16.85 -20.18 0.60
CA SER A 39 15.70 -19.68 1.38
C SER A 39 15.34 -18.23 0.99
N ARG A 40 16.35 -17.36 0.86
CA ARG A 40 16.16 -15.97 0.42
C ARG A 40 15.73 -15.89 -1.04
N LEU A 41 16.31 -16.73 -1.89
CA LEU A 41 15.96 -16.75 -3.31
C LEU A 41 14.48 -17.12 -3.51
N ARG A 42 13.99 -18.14 -2.77
CA ARG A 42 12.58 -18.55 -2.81
C ARG A 42 11.66 -17.43 -2.32
N GLU A 43 12.01 -16.81 -1.20
CA GLU A 43 11.25 -15.70 -0.61
C GLU A 43 11.09 -14.56 -1.62
N PHE A 44 12.18 -14.03 -2.17
CA PHE A 44 12.13 -12.88 -3.06
C PHE A 44 11.55 -13.19 -4.45
N LEU A 45 11.86 -14.35 -5.03
CA LEU A 45 11.45 -14.67 -6.41
C LEU A 45 10.03 -15.21 -6.53
N PHE A 46 9.55 -15.93 -5.52
CA PHE A 46 8.27 -16.64 -5.62
C PHE A 46 7.26 -16.16 -4.59
N GLU A 47 7.64 -16.07 -3.31
CA GLU A 47 6.68 -15.75 -2.24
C GLU A 47 6.22 -14.29 -2.30
N ARG A 48 7.15 -13.33 -2.42
CA ARG A 48 6.83 -11.89 -2.50
C ARG A 48 5.92 -11.53 -3.70
N PRO A 49 6.25 -11.89 -4.96
CA PRO A 49 5.35 -11.58 -6.08
C PRO A 49 4.04 -12.34 -6.00
N TYR A 50 4.02 -13.54 -5.42
CA TYR A 50 2.77 -14.27 -5.21
C TYR A 50 1.86 -13.55 -4.21
N SER A 51 2.41 -13.13 -3.06
CA SER A 51 1.69 -12.35 -2.06
C SER A 51 1.06 -11.09 -2.66
N ARG A 52 1.81 -10.33 -3.47
CA ARG A 52 1.31 -9.13 -4.14
C ARG A 52 0.15 -9.39 -5.11
N ASN A 53 0.18 -10.52 -5.81
CA ASN A 53 -0.95 -10.91 -6.68
C ASN A 53 -2.20 -11.23 -5.87
N LEU A 54 -2.07 -11.86 -4.70
CA LEU A 54 -3.20 -12.13 -3.81
C LEU A 54 -3.80 -10.83 -3.27
N GLU A 55 -2.97 -9.86 -2.89
CA GLU A 55 -3.43 -8.53 -2.46
C GLU A 55 -4.18 -7.79 -3.58
N ALA A 56 -3.66 -7.82 -4.81
CA ALA A 56 -4.34 -7.19 -5.95
C ALA A 56 -5.68 -7.89 -6.28
N GLU A 57 -5.75 -9.21 -6.15
CA GLU A 57 -7.00 -9.95 -6.29
C GLU A 57 -7.98 -9.62 -5.16
N ALA A 58 -7.50 -9.52 -3.92
CA ALA A 58 -8.30 -9.11 -2.78
C ALA A 58 -8.86 -7.69 -2.93
N ASP A 59 -8.05 -6.73 -3.37
CA ASP A 59 -8.48 -5.34 -3.64
C ASP A 59 -9.58 -5.30 -4.71
N LYS A 60 -9.40 -6.07 -5.80
CA LYS A 60 -10.40 -6.18 -6.87
C LYS A 60 -11.70 -6.79 -6.37
N VAL A 61 -11.64 -7.93 -5.68
CA VAL A 61 -12.84 -8.61 -5.17
C VAL A 61 -13.53 -7.76 -4.11
N GLY A 62 -12.76 -7.12 -3.21
CA GLY A 62 -13.27 -6.19 -2.22
C GLY A 62 -14.02 -5.01 -2.85
N LEU A 63 -13.46 -4.44 -3.93
CA LEU A 63 -14.12 -3.36 -4.67
C LEU A 63 -15.41 -3.83 -5.37
N GLU A 64 -15.40 -5.03 -5.95
CA GLU A 64 -16.59 -5.63 -6.56
C GLU A 64 -17.68 -5.93 -5.52
N LEU A 65 -17.30 -6.35 -4.30
CA LEU A 65 -18.22 -6.53 -3.17
C LEU A 65 -18.80 -5.19 -2.69
N ALA A 66 -17.98 -4.16 -2.56
CA ALA A 66 -18.42 -2.81 -2.18
C ALA A 66 -19.40 -2.24 -3.22
N ALA A 67 -19.14 -2.46 -4.52
CA ALA A 67 -20.05 -2.08 -5.60
C ALA A 67 -21.42 -2.75 -5.46
N LYS A 68 -21.43 -4.07 -5.21
CA LYS A 68 -22.67 -4.85 -5.01
C LYS A 68 -23.44 -4.45 -3.75
N ALA A 69 -22.72 -4.02 -2.71
CA ALA A 69 -23.31 -3.51 -1.47
C ALA A 69 -23.83 -2.06 -1.60
N CYS A 70 -23.84 -1.50 -2.81
CA CYS A 70 -24.24 -0.13 -3.08
C CYS A 70 -23.46 0.93 -2.28
N VAL A 71 -22.16 0.69 -2.02
CA VAL A 71 -21.21 1.68 -1.50
C VAL A 71 -20.60 2.53 -2.63
N ASP A 72 -20.29 3.81 -2.36
CA ASP A 72 -19.54 4.64 -3.32
C ASP A 72 -18.09 4.13 -3.45
N VAL A 73 -17.85 3.36 -4.50
CA VAL A 73 -16.55 2.75 -4.79
C VAL A 73 -15.45 3.77 -5.09
N ARG A 74 -15.79 5.04 -5.41
CA ARG A 74 -14.82 6.10 -5.67
C ARG A 74 -14.03 6.48 -4.41
N ALA A 75 -14.62 6.27 -3.24
CA ALA A 75 -13.97 6.54 -1.96
C ALA A 75 -12.80 5.58 -1.64
N SER A 76 -12.75 4.40 -2.29
CA SER A 76 -11.71 3.39 -2.04
C SER A 76 -10.30 3.91 -2.35
N ALA A 77 -10.11 4.59 -3.48
CA ALA A 77 -8.81 5.17 -3.84
C ALA A 77 -8.39 6.30 -2.89
N ILE A 78 -9.36 7.06 -2.38
CA ILE A 78 -9.10 8.17 -1.44
C ILE A 78 -8.55 7.63 -0.12
N PHE A 79 -9.14 6.56 0.39
CA PHE A 79 -8.67 5.93 1.64
C PHE A 79 -7.19 5.56 1.57
N TRP A 80 -6.74 4.98 0.45
CA TRP A 80 -5.33 4.63 0.29
C TRP A 80 -4.42 5.85 0.06
N LYS A 81 -4.89 6.89 -0.64
CA LYS A 81 -4.17 8.18 -0.72
C LYS A 81 -4.02 8.85 0.65
N GLN A 82 -5.01 8.70 1.54
CA GLN A 82 -4.92 9.21 2.90
C GLN A 82 -3.87 8.45 3.72
N MET A 83 -3.79 7.13 3.57
CA MET A 83 -2.74 6.33 4.23
C MET A 83 -1.34 6.71 3.71
N GLU A 84 -1.19 6.91 2.41
CA GLU A 84 0.06 7.42 1.83
C GLU A 84 0.47 8.77 2.45
N LEU A 85 -0.48 9.70 2.60
CA LEU A 85 -0.22 10.98 3.25
C LEU A 85 0.17 10.82 4.73
N VAL A 86 -0.44 9.88 5.45
CA VAL A 86 -0.09 9.61 6.86
C VAL A 86 1.34 9.07 6.97
N ASP A 87 1.75 8.18 6.08
CA ASP A 87 3.13 7.66 6.02
C ASP A 87 4.13 8.80 5.79
N ASP A 88 3.83 9.70 4.84
CA ASP A 88 4.65 10.87 4.55
C ASP A 88 4.80 11.81 5.76
N LEU A 89 3.70 12.04 6.49
CA LEU A 89 3.68 12.93 7.66
C LEU A 89 4.37 12.32 8.89
N THR A 90 4.27 11.00 9.06
CA THR A 90 4.90 10.28 10.18
C THR A 90 6.37 9.97 9.94
N GLY A 91 6.88 10.25 8.74
CA GLY A 91 8.26 9.99 8.34
C GLY A 91 8.58 8.50 8.28
N GLN A 92 7.55 7.66 8.06
CA GLN A 92 7.73 6.23 7.99
C GLN A 92 8.46 5.88 6.69
N ALA A 93 9.60 5.21 6.79
CA ALA A 93 10.42 4.90 5.62
C ALA A 93 9.65 3.98 4.66
N CYS A 94 9.32 4.50 3.47
CA CYS A 94 8.70 3.72 2.42
C CYS A 94 9.69 2.63 1.95
N ILE A 95 9.40 1.38 2.32
CA ILE A 95 10.23 0.23 1.93
C ILE A 95 9.99 -0.03 0.44
N PRO A 96 11.05 -0.15 -0.39
CA PRO A 96 10.89 -0.46 -1.81
C PRO A 96 10.01 -1.69 -2.05
N GLU A 97 9.08 -1.61 -3.00
CA GLU A 97 8.06 -2.66 -3.21
C GLU A 97 8.63 -4.05 -3.52
N TRP A 98 9.85 -4.12 -4.06
CA TRP A 98 10.52 -5.40 -4.32
C TRP A 98 10.96 -6.13 -3.05
N ILE A 99 11.06 -5.43 -1.91
CA ILE A 99 11.38 -6.00 -0.59
C ILE A 99 10.09 -6.24 0.22
N SER A 100 9.03 -5.47 -0.02
CA SER A 100 7.77 -5.54 0.73
C SER A 100 6.86 -6.71 0.30
N THR A 101 6.14 -7.28 1.27
CA THR A 101 5.04 -8.26 1.01
C THR A 101 3.78 -7.58 0.50
N HIS A 102 3.60 -6.30 0.84
CA HIS A 102 2.44 -5.49 0.46
C HIS A 102 2.86 -4.39 -0.52
N PRO A 103 2.03 -4.06 -1.53
CA PRO A 103 2.24 -2.91 -2.40
C PRO A 103 2.14 -1.60 -1.59
N SER A 104 2.81 -0.55 -2.08
CA SER A 104 2.76 0.78 -1.46
C SER A 104 1.34 1.35 -1.50
N HIS A 105 1.01 2.24 -0.54
CA HIS A 105 -0.31 2.86 -0.47
C HIS A 105 -0.69 3.62 -1.74
N GLY A 106 0.24 4.37 -2.33
CA GLY A 106 0.03 5.07 -3.61
C GLY A 106 -0.25 4.12 -4.79
N ASN A 107 0.50 3.02 -4.90
CA ASN A 107 0.28 2.02 -5.95
C ASN A 107 -1.08 1.32 -5.80
N ARG A 108 -1.52 1.05 -4.56
CA ARG A 108 -2.87 0.54 -4.29
C ARG A 108 -3.95 1.53 -4.70
N ALA A 109 -3.78 2.80 -4.36
CA ALA A 109 -4.71 3.84 -4.75
C ALA A 109 -4.85 3.93 -6.29
N GLU A 110 -3.73 3.92 -7.01
CA GLU A 110 -3.73 3.93 -8.47
C GLU A 110 -4.36 2.67 -9.07
N HIS A 111 -4.06 1.49 -8.51
CA HIS A 111 -4.66 0.23 -8.94
C HIS A 111 -6.18 0.26 -8.79
N LEU A 112 -6.70 0.73 -7.65
CA LEU A 112 -8.12 0.88 -7.41
C LEU A 112 -8.76 1.93 -8.32
N ASP A 113 -8.10 3.08 -8.55
CA ASP A 113 -8.55 4.11 -9.50
C ASP A 113 -8.77 3.54 -10.91
N ARG A 114 -7.93 2.60 -11.35
CA ARG A 114 -8.09 1.90 -12.64
C ARG A 114 -9.27 0.92 -12.64
N LEU A 115 -9.62 0.34 -11.50
CA LEU A 115 -10.72 -0.63 -11.36
C LEU A 115 -12.09 0.04 -11.14
N ILE A 116 -12.13 1.25 -10.59
CA ILE A 116 -13.36 2.00 -10.28
C ILE A 116 -14.35 2.06 -11.46
N PRO A 117 -13.97 2.36 -12.71
CA PRO A 117 -14.91 2.40 -13.83
C PRO A 117 -15.65 1.07 -14.06
N LYS A 118 -14.96 -0.06 -13.83
CA LYS A 118 -15.56 -1.39 -13.92
C LYS A 118 -16.51 -1.65 -12.74
N ALA A 119 -16.11 -1.23 -11.54
CA ALA A 119 -16.92 -1.37 -10.33
C ALA A 119 -18.21 -0.52 -10.39
N ILE A 120 -18.16 0.68 -10.97
CA ILE A 120 -19.35 1.53 -11.20
C ILE A 120 -20.34 0.82 -12.13
N LYS A 121 -19.87 0.25 -13.24
CA LYS A 121 -20.73 -0.55 -14.14
C LYS A 121 -21.36 -1.76 -13.44
N LEU A 122 -20.61 -2.42 -12.55
CA LEU A 122 -21.14 -3.52 -11.74
C LEU A 122 -22.20 -3.04 -10.74
N ARG A 123 -22.02 -1.86 -10.15
CA ARG A 123 -23.01 -1.24 -9.27
C ARG A 123 -24.31 -0.94 -10.04
N GLU A 124 -24.19 -0.35 -11.24
CA GLU A 124 -25.32 -0.06 -12.12
C GLU A 124 -26.11 -1.33 -12.47
N SER A 125 -25.43 -2.43 -12.79
CA SER A 125 -26.09 -3.71 -13.08
C SER A 125 -26.76 -4.35 -11.87
N CYS A 126 -26.34 -3.98 -10.66
CA CYS A 126 -26.97 -4.41 -9.40
C CYS A 126 -28.15 -3.52 -8.98
N ASN A 127 -28.58 -2.57 -9.83
CA ASN A 127 -29.75 -1.73 -9.61
C ASN A 127 -29.65 -0.85 -8.34
N CYS A 128 -28.42 -0.46 -7.98
CA CYS A 128 -28.13 0.42 -6.84
C CYS A 128 -28.56 1.88 -7.09
N PRO A 129 -28.72 2.69 -6.02
CA PRO A 129 -28.97 4.12 -6.15
C PRO A 129 -27.87 4.86 -6.91
N GLU A 130 -28.28 5.95 -7.57
CA GLU A 130 -27.39 6.86 -8.28
C GLU A 130 -26.29 7.40 -7.35
N LEU A 131 -25.10 7.56 -7.93
CA LEU A 131 -23.96 8.13 -7.21
C LEU A 131 -24.11 9.66 -7.09
N PRO A 132 -23.58 10.28 -6.02
CA PRO A 132 -23.49 11.72 -5.92
C PRO A 132 -22.80 12.33 -7.14
N CYS A 133 -23.33 13.46 -7.62
CA CYS A 133 -22.83 14.16 -8.80
C CYS A 133 -21.38 14.65 -8.64
N VAL A 134 -20.97 14.94 -7.40
CA VAL A 134 -19.60 15.32 -7.07
C VAL A 134 -18.76 14.06 -6.88
N ASP A 135 -17.64 13.97 -7.59
CA ASP A 135 -16.65 12.92 -7.37
C ASP A 135 -15.87 13.22 -6.08
N PRO A 136 -15.89 12.33 -5.07
CA PRO A 136 -15.18 12.57 -3.82
C PRO A 136 -13.66 12.68 -4.03
N ARG A 137 -13.10 12.10 -5.10
CA ARG A 137 -11.66 12.17 -5.40
C ARG A 137 -11.23 13.59 -5.73
N LEU A 138 -12.06 14.35 -6.45
CA LEU A 138 -11.80 15.74 -6.78
C LEU A 138 -11.83 16.62 -5.52
N VAL A 139 -12.78 16.37 -4.62
CA VAL A 139 -12.88 17.10 -3.35
C VAL A 139 -11.62 16.90 -2.51
N PHE A 140 -11.12 15.66 -2.46
CA PHE A 140 -9.87 15.34 -1.78
C PHE A 140 -8.67 16.08 -2.42
N GLU A 141 -8.53 16.02 -3.74
CA GLU A 141 -7.44 16.69 -4.45
C GLU A 141 -7.46 18.23 -4.28
N MET A 142 -8.64 18.84 -4.32
CA MET A 142 -8.79 20.28 -4.10
C MET A 142 -8.40 20.66 -2.66
N SER A 143 -8.90 19.91 -1.67
CA SER A 143 -8.55 20.11 -0.26
C SER A 143 -7.04 20.00 -0.04
N MET A 144 -6.41 18.99 -0.64
CA MET A 144 -4.97 18.79 -0.54
C MET A 144 -4.17 19.93 -1.18
N LYS A 145 -4.59 20.40 -2.36
CA LYS A 145 -3.96 21.54 -3.03
C LYS A 145 -4.06 22.82 -2.21
N ASP A 146 -5.23 23.07 -1.61
CA ASP A 146 -5.46 24.22 -0.74
C ASP A 146 -4.53 24.19 0.49
N LEU A 147 -4.42 23.03 1.15
CA LEU A 147 -3.49 22.84 2.28
C LEU A 147 -2.03 23.10 1.89
N LEU A 148 -1.58 22.57 0.75
CA LEU A 148 -0.22 22.78 0.26
C LEU A 148 0.04 24.25 -0.10
N GLN A 149 -0.94 24.92 -0.69
CA GLN A 149 -0.84 26.34 -1.01
C GLN A 149 -0.78 27.19 0.26
N ASN A 150 -1.63 26.91 1.24
CA ASN A 150 -1.62 27.58 2.54
C ASN A 150 -0.27 27.39 3.27
N HIS A 151 0.31 26.19 3.24
CA HIS A 151 1.64 25.93 3.80
C HIS A 151 2.74 26.72 3.09
N ARG A 152 2.72 26.72 1.75
CA ARG A 152 3.67 27.49 0.93
C ARG A 152 3.57 28.99 1.21
N ASP A 153 2.36 29.52 1.33
CA ASP A 153 2.12 30.92 1.60
C ASP A 153 2.57 31.30 3.02
N ALA A 154 2.41 30.39 3.99
CA ALA A 154 2.97 30.55 5.33
C ALA A 154 4.52 30.56 5.32
N GLU A 155 5.16 29.62 4.63
CA GLU A 155 6.63 29.58 4.47
C GLU A 155 7.16 30.85 3.76
N ASN A 156 6.48 31.31 2.72
CA ASN A 156 6.81 32.55 2.02
C ASN A 156 6.69 33.78 2.95
N LYS A 157 5.68 33.83 3.82
CA LYS A 157 5.49 34.93 4.78
C LYS A 157 6.58 34.96 5.85
N VAL A 158 7.07 33.79 6.27
CA VAL A 158 8.20 33.63 7.20
C VAL A 158 9.51 34.06 6.54
N THR A 159 9.77 33.62 5.31
CA THR A 159 11.01 33.93 4.56
C THR A 159 11.09 35.38 4.07
N THR A 160 9.96 36.00 3.73
CA THR A 160 9.89 37.43 3.34
C THR A 160 9.88 38.39 4.53
N GLY A 161 9.98 37.90 5.77
CA GLY A 161 10.11 38.72 6.97
C GLY A 161 8.86 39.52 7.35
N ALA A 162 7.68 39.15 6.83
CA ALA A 162 6.43 39.85 7.09
C ALA A 162 5.77 39.47 8.45
N VAL A 163 6.33 38.51 9.20
CA VAL A 163 5.82 38.10 10.52
C VAL A 163 6.98 37.88 11.50
N ASN A 164 6.87 38.48 12.69
CA ASN A 164 7.76 38.25 13.82
C ASN A 164 7.60 36.81 14.36
N PRO A 165 8.68 36.08 14.69
CA PRO A 165 8.64 34.68 15.15
C PRO A 165 7.90 34.40 16.48
N LEU A 166 7.30 35.42 17.12
CA LEU A 166 6.69 35.34 18.45
C LEU A 166 5.15 35.31 18.43
N GLN A 167 4.54 35.03 17.28
CA GLN A 167 3.09 34.99 17.14
C GLN A 167 2.65 33.72 16.39
N VAL A 168 3.16 32.57 16.84
CA VAL A 168 2.55 31.27 16.56
C VAL A 168 1.45 31.11 17.60
N ASP A 169 0.20 31.23 17.17
CA ASP A 169 -0.99 31.04 18.02
C ASP A 169 -0.96 29.62 18.62
N ASP A 170 -0.84 29.52 19.95
CA ASP A 170 -0.89 28.31 20.77
C ASP A 170 -2.29 27.63 20.79
N ARG A 171 -2.99 27.56 19.65
CA ARG A 171 -4.36 27.02 19.60
C ARG A 171 -4.49 25.55 19.20
N VAL A 172 -3.38 24.81 19.08
CA VAL A 172 -3.39 23.38 18.73
C VAL A 172 -2.62 22.54 19.75
N ALA A 173 -2.74 22.89 21.03
CA ALA A 173 -2.24 22.07 22.12
C ALA A 173 -3.34 21.82 23.16
N ILE A 174 -3.80 20.56 23.21
CA ILE A 174 -4.34 19.89 24.40
C ILE A 174 -5.80 20.20 24.78
N THR A 175 -6.74 19.52 24.12
CA THR A 175 -8.04 19.14 24.72
C THR A 175 -8.13 17.64 24.93
N THR A 176 -7.14 17.06 25.61
CA THR A 176 -7.22 15.70 26.16
C THR A 176 -6.46 15.66 27.47
N ALA A 177 -7.13 16.05 28.57
CA ALA A 177 -6.89 15.59 29.94
C ALA A 177 -7.62 16.51 30.94
N ALA A 178 -8.91 16.24 31.18
CA ALA A 178 -9.57 16.62 32.42
C ALA A 178 -10.86 15.80 32.59
N GLY A 179 -10.96 15.08 33.71
CA GLY A 179 -12.23 14.52 34.18
C GLY A 179 -12.20 13.03 34.52
N GLY A 180 -11.38 12.66 35.52
CA GLY A 180 -11.72 11.56 36.42
C GLY A 180 -12.31 12.17 37.68
N ASP A 181 -13.45 11.64 38.10
CA ASP A 181 -13.96 11.54 39.47
C ASP A 181 -14.87 10.30 39.53
#